data_AF-A0A2V6K0C8-F1
#
_entry.id   AF-A0A2V6K0C8-F1
#
_cell.length_a   1.000
_cell.length_b   1.000
_cell.length_c   1.000
_cell.angle_alpha   90.00
_cell.angle_beta   90.00
_cell.angle_gamma   90.00
#
_symmetry.space_group_name_H-M   'P 1'
#
loop_
_entity.id
_entity.type
_entity.pdbx_description
1 polymer ?
#
loop_
_entity_poly.entity_id
_entity_poly.type
_entity_poly.pdbx_seq_one_letter_code
_entity_poly.pdbx_strand_id
1 'polypeptide(L)'
;MKTPVIPIPQSRERNLSRGRGGPKLGRVIRSPLVRSLALLGMSAWFAWLLLPKPPLLDGISFSQCVRDRNGKLLRVTLSADQKFRIWTPLNDISSDLIDATLRYEDKYYTHHPGVNPLALARCALDLLRFHRVTAGGSTITMQLVRLRFHLHTRTISGKLEQIMRALELERHYSKNEILEAYLNLAPYGRNIEGAGAASQIYFDKPASKLSRPEAVALSVIPQSPTRRALHIDRDNHSINLAQSSWYDRAKIDSNAEFSMRDFQPRMQTEQKFFAPHFVQQVLESSHGRDQIITTLDFEKQRTIERRVTGYIASNRNRSIENAAQNRNKRSGRWNAQSALARLDLEAVRLCPRTSTRIDSSVIDPGRRAAQFRRIQSGKFRSRISWADPRVRCSRAQSQCACR
;
A
#
# COMPACT_ATOMS: atom_id res chain seq x y z
N MET A 1 75.10 -0.20 -73.89
CA MET A 1 74.89 -1.09 -72.73
C MET A 1 73.40 -1.44 -72.69
N LYS A 2 73.05 -2.72 -72.49
CA LYS A 2 71.65 -3.19 -72.55
C LYS A 2 71.02 -3.16 -71.15
N THR A 3 69.86 -2.52 -71.02
CA THR A 3 69.01 -2.62 -69.82
C THR A 3 68.31 -3.98 -69.77
N PRO A 4 68.26 -4.66 -68.61
CA PRO A 4 67.56 -5.94 -68.50
C PRO A 4 66.04 -5.74 -68.42
N VAL A 5 65.30 -6.50 -69.23
CA VAL A 5 63.83 -6.54 -69.21
C VAL A 5 63.36 -7.39 -68.03
N ILE A 6 62.50 -6.84 -67.18
CA ILE A 6 61.90 -7.55 -66.05
C ILE A 6 60.67 -8.31 -66.56
N PRO A 7 60.58 -9.65 -66.39
CA PRO A 7 59.41 -10.41 -66.81
C PRO A 7 58.24 -10.24 -65.82
N ILE A 8 57.06 -9.93 -66.35
CA ILE A 8 55.81 -9.86 -65.58
C ILE A 8 55.33 -11.29 -65.27
N PRO A 9 54.99 -11.64 -64.01
CA PRO A 9 54.51 -12.98 -63.69
C PRO A 9 53.10 -13.22 -64.25
N GLN A 10 52.92 -14.35 -64.94
CA GLN A 10 51.61 -14.77 -65.47
C GLN A 10 50.61 -15.01 -64.33
N SER A 11 49.41 -14.44 -64.48
CA SER A 11 48.29 -14.62 -63.55
C SER A 11 47.81 -16.07 -63.56
N ARG A 12 48.18 -16.84 -62.53
CA ARG A 12 47.77 -18.23 -62.34
C ARG A 12 46.28 -18.31 -61.99
N GLU A 13 45.44 -18.49 -63.01
CA GLU A 13 44.00 -18.74 -62.83
C GLU A 13 43.77 -19.98 -61.95
N ARG A 14 43.41 -19.74 -60.69
CA ARG A 14 42.96 -20.80 -59.79
C ARG A 14 41.49 -21.08 -60.08
N ASN A 15 41.25 -22.14 -60.85
CA ASN A 15 39.95 -22.79 -60.96
C ASN A 15 39.37 -23.09 -59.57
N LEU A 16 38.47 -22.22 -59.11
CA LEU A 16 37.69 -22.42 -57.89
C LEU A 16 36.60 -23.45 -58.18
N SER A 17 36.90 -24.70 -57.84
CA SER A 17 36.00 -25.83 -58.01
C SER A 17 34.68 -25.60 -57.25
N ARG A 18 33.59 -25.47 -58.01
CA ARG A 18 32.21 -25.56 -57.51
C ARG A 18 32.00 -26.94 -56.89
N GLY A 19 32.01 -27.06 -55.55
CA GLY A 19 31.93 -28.41 -54.96
C GLY A 19 31.89 -28.54 -53.45
N ARG A 20 30.96 -27.88 -52.76
CA ARG A 20 30.36 -28.38 -51.49
C ARG A 20 29.08 -27.60 -51.19
N GLY A 21 27.94 -28.20 -51.51
CA GLY A 21 26.64 -27.58 -51.27
C GLY A 21 26.32 -27.56 -49.77
N GLY A 22 26.30 -26.37 -49.17
CA GLY A 22 25.61 -26.16 -47.90
C GLY A 22 24.13 -26.60 -48.03
N PRO A 23 23.49 -27.05 -46.94
CA PRO A 23 22.12 -27.56 -47.00
C PRO A 23 21.18 -26.49 -47.56
N LYS A 24 20.64 -26.74 -48.77
CA LYS A 24 19.68 -25.85 -49.42
C LYS A 24 18.52 -25.61 -48.46
N LEU A 25 18.31 -24.36 -48.04
CA LEU A 25 17.40 -23.97 -46.96
C LEU A 25 15.97 -24.55 -47.12
N GLY A 26 15.48 -24.63 -48.36
CA GLY A 26 14.18 -25.23 -48.69
C GLY A 26 14.04 -26.74 -48.46
N ARG A 27 15.13 -27.49 -48.19
CA ARG A 27 15.08 -28.92 -47.83
C ARG A 27 14.82 -29.13 -46.33
N VAL A 28 15.23 -28.20 -45.47
CA VAL A 28 15.00 -28.25 -44.00
C VAL A 28 13.51 -28.12 -43.68
N ILE A 29 12.82 -27.19 -44.35
CA ILE A 29 11.39 -26.88 -44.17
C ILE A 29 10.49 -28.05 -44.60
N ARG A 30 10.97 -28.96 -45.47
CA ARG A 30 10.23 -30.15 -45.91
C ARG A 30 10.40 -31.37 -45.00
N SER A 31 11.24 -31.30 -43.98
CA SER A 31 11.40 -32.43 -43.04
C SER A 31 10.11 -32.68 -42.24
N PRO A 32 9.71 -33.94 -41.99
CA PRO A 32 8.53 -34.24 -41.18
C PRO A 32 8.68 -33.70 -39.75
N LEU A 33 9.91 -33.69 -39.22
CA LEU A 33 10.23 -33.16 -37.88
C LEU A 33 9.91 -31.67 -37.75
N VAL A 34 10.28 -30.83 -38.73
CA VAL A 34 9.94 -29.39 -38.72
C VAL A 34 8.44 -29.17 -38.84
N ARG A 35 7.72 -30.00 -39.61
CA ARG A 35 6.25 -29.95 -39.69
C ARG A 35 5.59 -30.32 -38.37
N SER A 36 6.04 -31.40 -37.71
CA SER A 36 5.53 -31.80 -36.40
C SER A 36 5.81 -30.74 -35.32
N LEU A 37 6.99 -30.12 -35.31
CA LEU A 37 7.29 -29.00 -34.41
C LEU A 37 6.40 -27.78 -34.67
N ALA A 38 6.17 -27.43 -35.94
CA ALA A 38 5.28 -26.32 -36.30
C ALA A 38 3.83 -26.60 -35.89
N LEU A 39 3.33 -27.82 -36.10
CA LEU A 39 2.00 -28.26 -35.65
C LEU A 39 1.88 -28.24 -34.13
N LEU A 40 2.89 -28.74 -33.39
CA LEU A 40 2.92 -28.70 -31.92
C LEU A 40 2.95 -27.26 -31.39
N GLY A 41 3.74 -26.38 -32.01
CA GLY A 41 3.76 -24.95 -31.68
C GLY A 41 2.42 -24.27 -31.95
N MET A 42 1.76 -24.60 -33.06
CA MET A 42 0.44 -24.08 -33.41
C MET A 42 -0.66 -24.61 -32.47
N SER A 43 -0.62 -25.88 -32.07
CA SER A 43 -1.55 -26.43 -31.08
C SER A 43 -1.31 -25.84 -29.68
N ALA A 44 -0.05 -25.61 -29.29
CA ALA A 44 0.28 -24.96 -28.02
C ALA A 44 -0.17 -23.49 -28.01
N TRP A 45 0.00 -22.77 -29.13
CA TRP A 45 -0.52 -21.41 -29.31
C TRP A 45 -2.05 -21.37 -29.24
N PHE A 46 -2.73 -22.30 -29.91
CA PHE A 46 -4.19 -22.39 -29.87
C PHE A 46 -4.71 -22.75 -28.47
N ALA A 47 -4.08 -23.69 -27.77
CA ALA A 47 -4.38 -24.00 -26.37
C ALA A 47 -4.16 -22.79 -25.44
N TRP A 48 -3.11 -22.00 -25.68
CA TRP A 48 -2.85 -20.76 -24.94
C TRP A 48 -3.92 -19.68 -25.19
N LEU A 49 -4.46 -19.57 -26.42
CA LEU A 49 -5.60 -18.71 -26.73
C LEU A 49 -6.91 -19.16 -26.04
N LEU A 50 -7.04 -20.44 -25.71
CA LEU A 50 -8.20 -20.99 -24.98
C LEU A 50 -8.08 -20.90 -23.46
N LEU A 51 -6.98 -20.37 -22.91
CA LEU A 51 -6.84 -20.18 -21.47
C LEU A 51 -7.93 -19.22 -20.93
N PRO A 52 -8.50 -19.49 -19.74
CA PRO A 52 -9.49 -18.62 -19.12
C PRO A 52 -8.87 -17.30 -18.66
N LYS A 53 -9.69 -16.26 -18.52
CA LYS A 53 -9.26 -14.96 -18.00
C LYS A 53 -8.65 -15.14 -16.58
N PRO A 54 -7.35 -14.87 -16.38
CA PRO A 54 -6.70 -15.04 -15.08
C PRO A 54 -7.14 -13.95 -14.11
N PRO A 55 -7.26 -14.23 -12.79
CA PRO A 55 -7.70 -13.23 -11.81
C PRO A 55 -6.66 -12.12 -11.60
N LEU A 56 -7.07 -10.86 -11.79
CA LEU A 56 -6.18 -9.70 -11.67
C LEU A 56 -6.02 -9.25 -10.22
N LEU A 57 -7.12 -8.83 -9.59
CA LEU A 57 -7.18 -8.42 -8.18
C LEU A 57 -8.01 -9.37 -7.33
N ASP A 58 -8.69 -10.35 -7.94
CA ASP A 58 -9.56 -11.28 -7.22
C ASP A 58 -8.77 -12.12 -6.20
N GLY A 59 -9.29 -12.22 -4.98
CA GLY A 59 -8.63 -12.87 -3.85
C GLY A 59 -7.58 -12.03 -3.13
N ILE A 60 -7.34 -10.78 -3.53
CA ILE A 60 -6.46 -9.85 -2.80
C ILE A 60 -7.26 -9.09 -1.75
N SER A 61 -6.85 -9.20 -0.49
CA SER A 61 -7.45 -8.41 0.60
C SER A 61 -6.89 -6.99 0.63
N PHE A 62 -7.81 -6.02 0.62
CA PHE A 62 -7.53 -4.60 0.84
C PHE A 62 -7.77 -4.20 2.31
N SER A 63 -7.29 -3.01 2.67
CA SER A 63 -7.44 -2.38 3.98
C SER A 63 -8.77 -1.63 4.08
N GLN A 64 -9.41 -1.68 5.25
CA GLN A 64 -10.56 -0.84 5.55
C GLN A 64 -10.11 0.58 5.94
N CYS A 65 -10.66 1.58 5.25
CA CYS A 65 -10.41 2.99 5.46
C CYS A 65 -11.60 3.65 6.18
N VAL A 66 -11.41 4.03 7.44
CA VAL A 66 -12.42 4.76 8.21
C VAL A 66 -12.14 6.26 8.09
N ARG A 67 -13.12 7.02 7.58
CA ARG A 67 -13.05 8.47 7.35
C ARG A 67 -14.08 9.21 8.21
N ASP A 68 -13.75 10.45 8.56
CA ASP A 68 -14.69 11.40 9.17
C ASP A 68 -15.74 11.84 8.13
N ARG A 69 -16.74 12.61 8.58
CA ARG A 69 -17.85 13.09 7.75
C ARG A 69 -17.44 14.03 6.61
N ASN A 70 -16.22 14.56 6.65
CA ASN A 70 -15.62 15.45 5.66
C ASN A 70 -14.59 14.73 4.78
N GLY A 71 -14.45 13.39 4.92
CA GLY A 71 -13.51 12.56 4.17
C GLY A 71 -12.10 12.48 4.76
N LYS A 72 -11.81 13.13 5.89
CA LYS A 72 -10.51 13.05 6.56
C LYS A 72 -10.28 11.64 7.09
N LEU A 73 -9.10 11.07 6.85
CA LEU A 73 -8.80 9.72 7.32
C LEU A 73 -8.69 9.70 8.85
N LEU A 74 -9.35 8.72 9.48
CA LEU A 74 -9.25 8.44 10.92
C LEU A 74 -8.38 7.22 11.21
N ARG A 75 -8.50 6.16 10.40
CA ARG A 75 -7.71 4.92 10.50
C ARG A 75 -7.71 4.16 9.18
N VAL A 76 -6.60 3.48 8.90
CA VAL A 76 -6.51 2.39 7.91
C VAL A 76 -6.23 1.11 8.69
N THR A 77 -6.97 0.03 8.44
CA THR A 77 -6.68 -1.29 9.02
C THR A 77 -5.61 -2.03 8.21
N LEU A 78 -5.02 -3.07 8.79
CA LEU A 78 -4.23 -4.01 8.01
C LEU A 78 -5.16 -4.96 7.24
N SER A 79 -4.74 -5.34 6.03
CA SER A 79 -5.33 -6.43 5.26
C SER A 79 -5.11 -7.78 5.98
N ALA A 80 -5.75 -8.85 5.48
CA ALA A 80 -5.63 -10.19 6.08
C ALA A 80 -4.16 -10.67 6.17
N ASP A 81 -3.36 -10.32 5.16
CA ASP A 81 -1.92 -10.60 5.05
C ASP A 81 -1.01 -9.50 5.62
N GLN A 82 -1.53 -8.69 6.56
CA GLN A 82 -0.79 -7.70 7.35
C GLN A 82 -0.16 -6.55 6.54
N LYS A 83 -0.75 -6.19 5.40
CA LYS A 83 -0.35 -5.05 4.57
C LYS A 83 -1.29 -3.85 4.73
N PHE A 84 -0.77 -2.66 4.47
CA PHE A 84 -1.60 -1.50 4.16
C PHE A 84 -1.81 -1.46 2.64
N ARG A 85 -3.05 -1.70 2.18
CA ARG A 85 -3.45 -1.61 0.77
C ARG A 85 -4.76 -0.86 0.65
N ILE A 86 -4.73 0.37 0.15
CA ILE A 86 -5.96 1.16 -0.10
C ILE A 86 -6.29 1.01 -1.59
N TRP A 87 -7.36 0.29 -1.92
CA TRP A 87 -7.82 0.22 -3.31
C TRP A 87 -8.16 1.64 -3.79
N THR A 88 -7.49 2.05 -4.85
CA THR A 88 -7.59 3.37 -5.45
C THR A 88 -7.71 3.19 -6.97
N PRO A 89 -8.83 3.60 -7.60
CA PRO A 89 -8.97 3.49 -9.04
C PRO A 89 -8.01 4.45 -9.75
N LEU A 90 -7.64 4.14 -11.00
CA LEU A 90 -6.57 4.83 -11.73
C LEU A 90 -6.86 6.33 -11.92
N ASN A 91 -8.13 6.71 -12.02
CA ASN A 91 -8.60 8.10 -12.12
C ASN A 91 -8.45 8.89 -10.81
N ASP A 92 -8.35 8.23 -9.65
CA ASP A 92 -8.08 8.83 -8.34
C ASP A 92 -6.57 8.85 -8.00
N ILE A 93 -5.70 8.54 -8.96
CA ILE A 93 -4.24 8.63 -8.85
C ILE A 93 -3.75 9.84 -9.65
N SER A 94 -2.85 10.65 -9.06
CA SER A 94 -2.28 11.83 -9.74
C SER A 94 -1.62 11.45 -11.06
N SER A 95 -1.89 12.23 -12.11
CA SER A 95 -1.29 12.07 -13.44
C SER A 95 0.23 12.22 -13.41
N ASP A 96 0.78 13.05 -12.52
CA ASP A 96 2.22 13.14 -12.29
C ASP A 96 2.81 11.81 -11.77
N LEU A 97 2.08 11.06 -10.92
CA LEU A 97 2.56 9.75 -10.43
C LEU A 97 2.51 8.70 -11.54
N ILE A 98 1.46 8.74 -12.37
CA ILE A 98 1.34 7.86 -13.53
C ILE A 98 2.50 8.12 -14.51
N ASP A 99 2.71 9.36 -14.95
CA ASP A 99 3.82 9.72 -15.85
C ASP A 99 5.19 9.42 -15.23
N ALA A 100 5.39 9.72 -13.94
CA ALA A 100 6.64 9.43 -13.26
C ALA A 100 6.96 7.93 -13.17
N THR A 101 5.96 7.10 -12.85
CA THR A 101 6.11 5.64 -12.81
C THR A 101 6.38 5.07 -14.19
N LEU A 102 5.62 5.49 -15.21
CA LEU A 102 5.84 5.04 -16.59
C LEU A 102 7.24 5.42 -17.09
N ARG A 103 7.69 6.66 -16.89
CA ARG A 103 9.05 7.08 -17.30
C ARG A 103 10.17 6.32 -16.59
N TYR A 104 9.97 5.95 -15.33
CA TYR A 104 11.00 5.33 -14.51
C TYR A 104 11.13 3.82 -14.71
N GLU A 105 9.99 3.11 -14.72
CA GLU A 105 9.92 1.65 -14.77
C GLU A 105 9.77 1.14 -16.21
N ASP A 106 8.96 1.79 -17.06
CA ASP A 106 8.61 1.25 -18.38
C ASP A 106 8.18 2.32 -19.41
N LYS A 107 9.17 3.04 -19.94
CA LYS A 107 8.95 4.17 -20.87
C LYS A 107 8.10 3.83 -22.10
N TYR A 108 8.10 2.56 -22.53
CA TYR A 108 7.39 2.10 -23.73
C TYR A 108 6.15 1.25 -23.41
N TYR A 109 5.65 1.32 -22.16
CA TYR A 109 4.56 0.51 -21.63
C TYR A 109 3.36 0.34 -22.57
N THR A 110 2.92 1.42 -23.22
CA THR A 110 1.76 1.44 -24.12
C THR A 110 2.02 0.82 -25.50
N HIS A 111 3.28 0.61 -25.88
CA HIS A 111 3.69 0.22 -27.24
C HIS A 111 4.06 -1.26 -27.38
N HIS A 112 4.16 -2.02 -26.29
CA HIS A 112 4.50 -3.46 -26.32
C HIS A 112 3.42 -4.33 -25.66
N PRO A 113 3.25 -5.59 -26.09
CA PRO A 113 2.31 -6.53 -25.46
C PRO A 113 2.92 -7.12 -24.17
N GLY A 114 2.99 -6.31 -23.12
CA GLY A 114 3.49 -6.68 -21.78
C GLY A 114 4.96 -7.06 -21.66
N VAL A 115 5.66 -7.35 -22.75
CA VAL A 115 7.08 -7.69 -22.76
C VAL A 115 7.78 -6.86 -23.84
N ASN A 116 8.88 -6.20 -23.48
CA ASN A 116 9.64 -5.34 -24.39
C ASN A 116 10.81 -6.15 -25.00
N PRO A 117 10.75 -6.57 -26.29
CA PRO A 117 11.76 -7.45 -26.88
C PRO A 117 13.12 -6.75 -27.01
N LEU A 118 13.13 -5.43 -27.25
CA LEU A 118 14.36 -4.64 -27.33
C LEU A 118 15.06 -4.54 -25.98
N ALA A 119 14.30 -4.42 -24.88
CA ALA A 119 14.84 -4.45 -23.52
C ALA A 119 15.42 -5.82 -23.18
N LEU A 120 14.70 -6.91 -23.50
CA LEU A 120 15.20 -8.28 -23.30
C LEU A 120 16.47 -8.57 -24.10
N ALA A 121 16.50 -8.20 -25.39
CA ALA A 121 17.67 -8.38 -26.25
C ALA A 121 18.90 -7.61 -25.72
N ARG A 122 18.70 -6.37 -25.25
CA ARG A 122 19.76 -5.59 -24.59
C ARG A 122 20.26 -6.27 -23.32
N CYS A 123 19.37 -6.75 -22.45
CA CYS A 123 19.76 -7.46 -21.23
C CYS A 123 20.51 -8.77 -21.52
N ALA A 124 20.15 -9.49 -22.58
CA ALA A 124 20.88 -10.67 -23.03
C ALA A 124 22.28 -10.33 -23.55
N LEU A 125 22.42 -9.24 -24.32
CA LEU A 125 23.72 -8.74 -24.78
C LEU A 125 24.61 -8.25 -23.62
N ASP A 126 24.04 -7.55 -22.64
CA ASP A 126 24.75 -7.14 -21.42
C ASP A 126 25.28 -8.35 -20.64
N LEU A 127 24.44 -9.39 -20.46
CA LEU A 127 24.83 -10.62 -19.79
C LEU A 127 25.97 -11.34 -20.53
N LEU A 128 25.90 -11.42 -21.87
CA LEU A 128 26.94 -12.05 -22.69
C LEU A 128 28.26 -11.26 -22.71
N ARG A 129 28.20 -9.92 -22.64
CA ARG A 129 29.40 -9.05 -22.72
C ARG A 129 30.07 -8.84 -21.37
N PHE A 130 29.27 -8.60 -20.33
CA PHE A 130 29.74 -8.13 -19.02
C PHE A 130 29.55 -9.16 -17.89
N HIS A 131 29.00 -10.33 -18.20
CA HIS A 131 28.64 -11.38 -17.21
C HIS A 131 27.71 -10.88 -16.09
N ARG A 132 27.03 -9.74 -16.31
CA ARG A 132 26.10 -9.09 -15.39
C ARG A 132 25.03 -8.35 -16.16
N VAL A 133 23.81 -8.32 -15.65
CA VAL A 133 22.71 -7.56 -16.25
C VAL A 133 22.77 -6.13 -15.72
N THR A 134 23.14 -5.18 -16.58
CA THR A 134 23.22 -3.74 -16.25
C THR A 134 21.91 -2.99 -16.44
N ALA A 135 21.04 -3.44 -17.35
CA ALA A 135 19.76 -2.80 -17.65
C ALA A 135 18.55 -3.50 -16.98
N GLY A 136 17.54 -2.72 -16.57
CA GLY A 136 16.26 -3.25 -16.10
C GLY A 136 15.40 -3.79 -17.23
N GLY A 137 15.43 -5.11 -17.46
CA GLY A 137 14.65 -5.79 -18.51
C GLY A 137 13.25 -6.27 -18.10
N SER A 138 12.61 -5.64 -17.12
CA SER A 138 11.27 -6.04 -16.62
C SER A 138 10.27 -4.90 -16.77
N THR A 139 9.29 -5.11 -17.64
CA THR A 139 8.14 -4.21 -17.87
C THR A 139 7.21 -4.16 -16.66
N ILE A 140 6.31 -3.16 -16.62
CA ILE A 140 5.27 -3.05 -15.58
C ILE A 140 4.41 -4.32 -15.51
N THR A 141 4.00 -4.87 -16.66
CA THR A 141 3.17 -6.09 -16.72
C THR A 141 3.91 -7.31 -16.16
N MET A 142 5.20 -7.49 -16.46
CA MET A 142 6.01 -8.57 -15.87
C MET A 142 6.21 -8.38 -14.37
N GLN A 143 6.33 -7.13 -13.90
CA GLN A 143 6.40 -6.82 -12.47
C GLN A 143 5.07 -7.12 -11.76
N LEU A 144 3.93 -6.75 -12.34
CA LEU A 144 2.60 -7.07 -11.82
C LEU A 144 2.40 -8.58 -11.68
N VAL A 145 2.71 -9.35 -12.73
CA VAL A 145 2.66 -10.82 -12.70
C VAL A 145 3.52 -11.40 -11.56
N ARG A 146 4.75 -10.91 -11.42
CA ARG A 146 5.66 -11.33 -10.33
C ARG A 146 5.06 -11.07 -8.94
N LEU A 147 4.38 -9.94 -8.75
CA LEU A 147 3.70 -9.60 -7.50
C LEU A 147 2.45 -10.48 -7.30
N ARG A 148 1.59 -10.59 -8.32
CA ARG A 148 0.31 -11.30 -8.27
C ARG A 148 0.42 -12.81 -8.07
N PHE A 149 1.42 -13.43 -8.70
CA PHE A 149 1.65 -14.88 -8.67
C PHE A 149 2.88 -15.28 -7.83
N HIS A 150 3.49 -14.34 -7.10
CA HIS A 150 4.62 -14.58 -6.19
C HIS A 150 5.84 -15.25 -6.84
N LEU A 151 6.07 -15.02 -8.15
CA LEU A 151 7.04 -15.75 -8.95
C LEU A 151 8.50 -15.46 -8.58
N HIS A 152 9.30 -16.52 -8.40
CA HIS A 152 10.73 -16.39 -8.18
C HIS A 152 11.45 -15.82 -9.42
N THR A 153 12.20 -14.74 -9.24
CA THR A 153 12.90 -14.04 -10.34
C THR A 153 14.37 -14.46 -10.50
N ARG A 154 14.86 -15.38 -9.65
CA ARG A 154 16.26 -15.85 -9.66
C ARG A 154 16.53 -17.00 -10.66
N THR A 155 15.49 -17.60 -11.23
CA THR A 155 15.61 -18.70 -12.19
C THR A 155 15.19 -18.26 -13.59
N ILE A 156 15.81 -18.85 -14.62
CA ILE A 156 15.41 -18.62 -16.02
C ILE A 156 13.97 -19.08 -16.25
N SER A 157 13.57 -20.21 -15.64
CA SER A 157 12.19 -20.72 -15.68
C SER A 157 11.17 -19.70 -15.13
N GLY A 158 11.42 -19.13 -13.95
CA GLY A 158 10.53 -18.11 -13.38
C GLY A 158 10.50 -16.81 -14.19
N LYS A 159 11.57 -16.49 -14.94
CA LYS A 159 11.58 -15.36 -15.88
C LYS A 159 10.78 -15.64 -17.15
N LEU A 160 10.83 -16.88 -17.67
CA LEU A 160 9.97 -17.33 -18.78
C LEU A 160 8.50 -17.38 -18.36
N GLU A 161 8.20 -17.82 -17.15
CA GLU A 161 6.84 -17.81 -16.61
C GLU A 161 6.31 -16.36 -16.48
N GLN A 162 7.12 -15.42 -16.00
CA GLN A 162 6.77 -13.99 -16.01
C GLN A 162 6.42 -13.47 -17.42
N ILE A 163 7.16 -13.91 -18.46
CA ILE A 163 6.91 -13.54 -19.86
C ILE A 163 5.56 -14.11 -20.33
N MET A 164 5.34 -15.41 -20.14
CA MET A 164 4.11 -16.10 -20.60
C MET A 164 2.86 -15.55 -19.91
N ARG A 165 2.92 -15.33 -18.59
CA ARG A 165 1.83 -14.74 -17.80
C ARG A 165 1.62 -13.25 -18.11
N ALA A 166 2.67 -12.50 -18.48
CA ALA A 166 2.50 -11.09 -18.87
C ALA A 166 1.77 -10.97 -20.22
N LEU A 167 2.11 -11.84 -21.18
CA LEU A 167 1.38 -11.96 -22.45
C LEU A 167 -0.09 -12.39 -22.21
N GLU A 168 -0.33 -13.27 -21.24
CA GLU A 168 -1.68 -13.72 -20.87
C GLU A 168 -2.52 -12.57 -20.27
N LEU A 169 -1.97 -11.75 -19.35
CA LEU A 169 -2.68 -10.59 -18.82
C LEU A 169 -3.05 -9.59 -19.92
N GLU A 170 -2.11 -9.24 -20.80
CA GLU A 170 -2.32 -8.26 -21.88
C GLU A 170 -3.34 -8.70 -22.94
N ARG A 171 -3.62 -10.01 -23.02
CA ARG A 171 -4.69 -10.54 -23.87
C ARG A 171 -6.09 -10.31 -23.27
N HIS A 172 -6.20 -10.19 -21.96
CA HIS A 172 -7.47 -10.18 -21.22
C HIS A 172 -7.82 -8.85 -20.53
N TYR A 173 -6.83 -7.98 -20.37
CA TYR A 173 -6.92 -6.72 -19.65
C TYR A 173 -6.28 -5.59 -20.44
N SER A 174 -6.92 -4.44 -20.41
CA SER A 174 -6.39 -3.20 -20.98
C SER A 174 -5.15 -2.72 -20.23
N LYS A 175 -4.38 -1.84 -20.89
CA LYS A 175 -3.25 -1.12 -20.26
C LYS A 175 -3.66 -0.36 -19.01
N ASN A 176 -4.89 0.16 -18.95
CA ASN A 176 -5.35 0.91 -17.79
C ASN A 176 -5.64 -0.03 -16.61
N GLU A 177 -6.30 -1.16 -16.84
CA GLU A 177 -6.53 -2.18 -15.78
C GLU A 177 -5.22 -2.76 -15.24
N ILE A 178 -4.26 -3.06 -16.12
CA ILE A 178 -2.93 -3.58 -15.74
C ILE A 178 -2.16 -2.52 -14.93
N LEU A 179 -2.18 -1.26 -15.35
CA LEU A 179 -1.52 -0.17 -14.64
C LEU A 179 -2.19 0.13 -13.29
N GLU A 180 -3.53 0.10 -13.22
CA GLU A 180 -4.29 0.23 -11.97
C GLU A 180 -3.91 -0.89 -10.99
N ALA A 181 -3.93 -2.14 -11.43
CA ALA A 181 -3.55 -3.27 -10.61
C ALA A 181 -2.08 -3.19 -10.16
N TYR A 182 -1.16 -2.77 -11.04
CA TYR A 182 0.23 -2.52 -10.66
C TYR A 182 0.33 -1.43 -9.59
N LEU A 183 -0.31 -0.27 -9.79
CA LEU A 183 -0.28 0.83 -8.83
C LEU A 183 -1.00 0.51 -7.52
N ASN A 184 -1.86 -0.50 -7.45
CA ASN A 184 -2.48 -0.97 -6.21
C ASN A 184 -1.70 -2.10 -5.50
N LEU A 185 -0.77 -2.78 -6.18
CA LEU A 185 0.02 -3.90 -5.63
C LEU A 185 1.52 -3.62 -5.52
N ALA A 186 2.02 -2.54 -6.13
CA ALA A 186 3.43 -2.19 -6.08
C ALA A 186 3.88 -1.97 -4.62
N PRO A 187 5.03 -2.56 -4.20
CA PRO A 187 5.52 -2.38 -2.83
C PRO A 187 6.16 -1.00 -2.67
N TYR A 188 5.67 -0.21 -1.72
CA TYR A 188 6.24 1.10 -1.37
C TYR A 188 7.11 1.03 -0.10
N GLY A 189 7.52 -0.17 0.31
CA GLY A 189 8.38 -0.39 1.45
C GLY A 189 7.63 -0.76 2.73
N ARG A 190 8.35 -1.35 3.69
CA ARG A 190 7.76 -1.93 4.92
C ARG A 190 6.61 -2.89 4.57
N ASN A 191 5.46 -2.71 5.21
CA ASN A 191 4.20 -3.40 4.92
C ASN A 191 3.23 -2.56 4.04
N ILE A 192 3.73 -1.57 3.30
CA ILE A 192 2.90 -0.69 2.45
C ILE A 192 2.91 -1.20 1.01
N GLU A 193 1.73 -1.45 0.46
CA GLU A 193 1.53 -1.81 -0.94
C GLU A 193 0.42 -0.95 -1.55
N GLY A 194 0.65 -0.49 -2.78
CA GLY A 194 -0.24 0.40 -3.49
C GLY A 194 -0.02 1.90 -3.24
N ALA A 195 -0.16 2.69 -4.30
CA ALA A 195 0.05 4.13 -4.34
C ALA A 195 -0.90 4.89 -3.39
N GLY A 196 -2.15 4.45 -3.27
CA GLY A 196 -3.13 5.02 -2.34
C GLY A 196 -2.69 4.92 -0.88
N ALA A 197 -2.21 3.73 -0.46
CA ALA A 197 -1.67 3.53 0.87
C ALA A 197 -0.38 4.33 1.09
N ALA A 198 0.53 4.32 0.11
CA ALA A 198 1.80 5.05 0.19
C ALA A 198 1.61 6.57 0.31
N SER A 199 0.76 7.15 -0.53
CA SER A 199 0.41 8.58 -0.49
C SER A 199 -0.14 9.00 0.87
N GLN A 200 -1.06 8.20 1.42
CA GLN A 200 -1.73 8.49 2.68
C GLN A 200 -0.81 8.26 3.89
N ILE A 201 0.10 7.28 3.85
CA ILE A 201 1.03 6.98 4.96
C ILE A 201 2.25 7.90 4.97
N TYR A 202 2.77 8.28 3.80
CA TYR A 202 3.97 9.12 3.71
C TYR A 202 3.66 10.62 3.70
N PHE A 203 2.57 11.05 3.06
CA PHE A 203 2.29 12.48 2.86
C PHE A 203 0.93 12.95 3.42
N ASP A 204 0.18 12.08 4.11
CA ASP A 204 -1.18 12.31 4.61
C ASP A 204 -2.16 12.88 3.55
N LYS A 205 -1.96 12.48 2.29
CA LYS A 205 -2.72 12.96 1.13
C LYS A 205 -3.40 11.81 0.38
N PRO A 206 -4.58 12.01 -0.24
CA PRO A 206 -5.09 11.10 -1.26
C PRO A 206 -4.17 11.13 -2.50
N ALA A 207 -4.05 10.00 -3.21
CA ALA A 207 -3.12 9.86 -4.34
C ALA A 207 -3.38 10.87 -5.48
N SER A 208 -4.62 11.33 -5.67
CA SER A 208 -5.01 12.38 -6.61
C SER A 208 -4.47 13.78 -6.26
N LYS A 209 -4.02 14.02 -5.03
CA LYS A 209 -3.47 15.30 -4.55
C LYS A 209 -1.96 15.27 -4.28
N LEU A 210 -1.26 14.26 -4.79
CA LEU A 210 0.20 14.25 -4.80
C LEU A 210 0.71 15.37 -5.69
N SER A 211 1.61 16.21 -5.15
CA SER A 211 2.38 17.13 -5.97
C SER A 211 3.43 16.36 -6.79
N ARG A 212 3.86 16.95 -7.91
CA ARG A 212 4.89 16.38 -8.79
C ARG A 212 6.16 15.88 -8.08
N PRO A 213 6.76 16.59 -7.10
CA PRO A 213 7.92 16.05 -6.36
C PRO A 213 7.58 14.85 -5.47
N GLU A 214 6.39 14.82 -4.87
CA GLU A 214 5.90 13.67 -4.07
C GLU A 214 5.60 12.46 -4.96
N ALA A 215 5.03 12.70 -6.15
CA ALA A 215 4.77 11.70 -7.17
C ALA A 215 6.07 11.08 -7.71
N VAL A 216 7.07 11.89 -8.06
CA VAL A 216 8.41 11.40 -8.44
C VAL A 216 9.03 10.59 -7.30
N ALA A 217 8.97 11.09 -6.06
CA ALA A 217 9.47 10.36 -4.89
C ALA A 217 8.81 8.99 -4.73
N LEU A 218 7.48 8.87 -4.84
CA LEU A 218 6.81 7.56 -4.81
C LEU A 218 7.21 6.66 -5.98
N SER A 219 7.30 7.20 -7.20
CA SER A 219 7.58 6.43 -8.42
C SER A 219 8.87 5.61 -8.36
N VAL A 220 9.86 6.07 -7.58
CA VAL A 220 11.18 5.41 -7.50
C VAL A 220 11.28 4.37 -6.38
N ILE A 221 10.28 4.25 -5.50
CA ILE A 221 10.33 3.29 -4.38
C ILE A 221 10.21 1.81 -4.84
N PRO A 222 9.26 1.42 -5.73
CA PRO A 222 9.01 0.02 -6.09
C PRO A 222 10.21 -0.78 -6.63
N GLN A 223 11.18 -0.12 -7.27
CA GLN A 223 12.42 -0.75 -7.73
C GLN A 223 13.34 -1.22 -6.58
N SER A 224 13.22 -0.65 -5.39
CA SER A 224 14.07 -0.97 -4.22
C SER A 224 13.36 -0.65 -2.90
N PRO A 225 12.21 -1.29 -2.61
CA PRO A 225 11.27 -0.83 -1.58
C PRO A 225 11.87 -0.85 -0.18
N THR A 226 12.69 -1.85 0.16
CA THR A 226 13.37 -1.93 1.46
C THR A 226 14.42 -0.83 1.66
N ARG A 227 15.09 -0.39 0.58
CA ARG A 227 16.15 0.64 0.67
C ARG A 227 15.62 2.05 0.54
N ARG A 228 14.53 2.25 -0.20
CA ARG A 228 13.93 3.56 -0.54
C ARG A 228 12.63 3.85 0.22
N ALA A 229 12.24 3.00 1.16
CA ALA A 229 11.15 3.28 2.09
C ALA A 229 11.43 4.60 2.82
N LEU A 230 10.38 5.43 2.97
CA LEU A 230 10.51 6.67 3.73
C LEU A 230 10.46 6.39 5.24
N HIS A 231 11.40 7.01 5.95
CA HIS A 231 11.51 7.01 7.40
C HIS A 231 11.36 8.43 7.96
N ILE A 232 11.06 8.49 9.26
CA ILE A 232 11.00 9.72 10.06
C ILE A 232 12.38 9.97 10.67
N ASP A 233 12.94 8.97 11.36
CA ASP A 233 14.16 9.08 12.18
C ASP A 233 15.42 8.54 11.49
N ARG A 234 15.39 8.35 10.16
CA ARG A 234 16.54 7.86 9.38
C ARG A 234 16.75 8.71 8.13
N ASP A 235 17.98 8.71 7.66
CA ASP A 235 18.35 9.36 6.41
C ASP A 235 17.66 8.70 5.20
N ASN A 236 16.98 9.52 4.40
CA ASN A 236 16.30 9.15 3.17
C ASN A 236 17.21 9.32 1.93
N HIS A 237 18.54 9.39 2.10
CA HIS A 237 19.53 9.55 1.03
C HIS A 237 19.32 8.64 -0.20
N SER A 238 18.97 7.38 0.01
CA SER A 238 18.74 6.38 -1.04
C SER A 238 17.58 6.71 -2.00
N ILE A 239 16.52 7.36 -1.50
CA ILE A 239 15.39 7.84 -2.30
C ILE A 239 15.72 9.21 -2.89
N ASN A 240 16.40 10.11 -2.16
CA ASN A 240 16.85 11.41 -2.67
C ASN A 240 17.77 11.26 -3.90
N LEU A 241 18.72 10.30 -3.87
CA LEU A 241 19.55 9.94 -5.03
C LEU A 241 18.73 9.35 -6.18
N ALA A 242 17.74 8.50 -5.88
CA ALA A 242 16.91 7.87 -6.90
C ALA A 242 15.98 8.88 -7.60
N GLN A 243 15.48 9.87 -6.85
CA GLN A 243 14.71 11.02 -7.34
C GLN A 243 15.58 11.95 -8.19
N SER A 244 16.80 12.27 -7.74
CA SER A 244 17.77 13.02 -8.57
C SER A 244 18.03 12.32 -9.91
N SER A 245 18.28 11.01 -9.87
CA SER A 245 18.46 10.15 -11.06
C SER A 245 17.20 10.04 -11.93
N TRP A 246 16.00 10.27 -11.39
CA TRP A 246 14.77 10.35 -12.17
C TRP A 246 14.78 11.64 -13.01
N TYR A 247 15.05 12.80 -12.38
CA TYR A 247 15.09 14.09 -13.08
C TYR A 247 16.19 14.12 -14.17
N ASP A 248 17.40 13.61 -13.86
CA ASP A 248 18.51 13.52 -14.82
C ASP A 248 18.16 12.67 -16.05
N ARG A 249 17.39 11.60 -15.88
CA ARG A 249 16.90 10.76 -16.99
C ARG A 249 15.73 11.37 -17.75
N ALA A 250 14.90 12.15 -17.07
CA ALA A 250 13.75 12.81 -17.68
C ALA A 250 14.16 13.93 -18.65
N LYS A 251 15.39 14.46 -18.54
CA LYS A 251 15.93 15.58 -19.34
C LYS A 251 15.01 16.80 -19.33
N ILE A 252 14.41 17.08 -18.18
CA ILE A 252 13.58 18.27 -17.96
C ILE A 252 14.50 19.48 -17.78
N ASP A 253 14.15 20.62 -18.37
CA ASP A 253 15.01 21.79 -18.42
C ASP A 253 15.18 22.46 -17.04
N SER A 254 16.38 22.97 -16.80
CA SER A 254 16.96 23.19 -15.47
C SER A 254 16.31 24.36 -14.71
N ASN A 255 15.77 25.33 -15.44
CA ASN A 255 15.44 26.65 -14.89
C ASN A 255 14.07 26.73 -14.21
N ALA A 256 13.20 25.73 -14.37
CA ALA A 256 11.84 25.72 -13.80
C ALA A 256 11.65 24.81 -12.57
N GLU A 257 12.54 23.84 -12.35
CA GLU A 257 12.32 22.74 -11.39
C GLU A 257 13.41 22.59 -10.31
N PHE A 258 14.33 23.56 -10.11
CA PHE A 258 15.39 23.45 -9.08
C PHE A 258 14.82 23.14 -7.69
N SER A 259 13.78 23.88 -7.26
CA SER A 259 13.07 23.62 -5.98
C SER A 259 12.30 22.30 -5.93
N MET A 260 12.01 21.67 -7.07
CA MET A 260 11.39 20.33 -7.15
C MET A 260 12.44 19.21 -7.05
N ARG A 261 13.69 19.49 -7.45
CA ARG A 261 14.84 18.60 -7.31
C ARG A 261 15.36 18.56 -5.87
N ASP A 262 15.31 19.70 -5.18
CA ASP A 262 15.67 19.84 -3.75
C ASP A 262 14.61 19.29 -2.78
N PHE A 263 13.45 18.85 -3.29
CA PHE A 263 12.42 18.25 -2.46
C PHE A 263 12.95 16.98 -1.76
N GLN A 264 13.12 17.05 -0.44
CA GLN A 264 13.45 15.90 0.38
C GLN A 264 12.16 15.25 0.89
N PRO A 265 11.72 14.11 0.32
CA PRO A 265 10.58 13.39 0.86
C PRO A 265 10.87 12.95 2.30
N ARG A 266 9.94 13.26 3.21
CA ARG A 266 9.93 12.82 4.60
C ARG A 266 8.55 12.31 4.94
N MET A 267 8.48 11.21 5.70
CA MET A 267 7.21 10.71 6.21
C MET A 267 6.64 11.71 7.21
N GLN A 268 5.46 12.28 6.94
CA GLN A 268 4.98 13.46 7.68
C GLN A 268 4.57 13.18 9.13
N THR A 269 4.10 11.99 9.48
CA THR A 269 3.80 11.60 10.87
C THR A 269 3.75 10.08 11.01
N GLU A 270 4.08 9.54 12.19
CA GLU A 270 3.56 8.23 12.61
C GLU A 270 2.03 8.24 12.55
N GLN A 271 1.40 7.11 12.20
CA GLN A 271 -0.06 7.05 12.08
C GLN A 271 -0.76 7.31 13.42
N LYS A 272 -1.21 8.55 13.62
CA LYS A 272 -2.01 8.93 14.79
C LYS A 272 -3.40 8.32 14.66
N PHE A 273 -3.69 7.29 15.44
CA PHE A 273 -5.02 6.70 15.52
C PHE A 273 -6.00 7.70 16.14
N PHE A 274 -6.86 8.29 15.30
CA PHE A 274 -7.83 9.28 15.74
C PHE A 274 -9.12 8.62 16.23
N ALA A 275 -9.67 9.11 17.36
CA ALA A 275 -10.89 8.58 18.00
C ALA A 275 -10.91 7.03 18.11
N PRO A 276 -9.89 6.38 18.70
CA PRO A 276 -9.65 4.94 18.57
C PRO A 276 -10.85 4.08 19.00
N HIS A 277 -11.53 4.44 20.10
CA HIS A 277 -12.72 3.73 20.58
C HIS A 277 -13.92 3.83 19.63
N PHE A 278 -14.16 5.01 19.05
CA PHE A 278 -15.23 5.21 18.07
C PHE A 278 -14.95 4.42 16.79
N VAL A 279 -13.71 4.48 16.30
CA VAL A 279 -13.28 3.75 15.09
C VAL A 279 -13.36 2.24 15.32
N GLN A 280 -12.97 1.75 16.49
CA GLN A 280 -13.09 0.33 16.86
C GLN A 280 -14.56 -0.13 16.79
N GLN A 281 -15.48 0.62 17.41
CA GLN A 281 -16.92 0.34 17.38
C GLN A 281 -17.51 0.37 15.95
N VAL A 282 -17.01 1.27 15.10
CA VAL A 282 -17.41 1.35 13.68
C VAL A 282 -16.93 0.12 12.89
N LEU A 283 -15.69 -0.32 13.10
CA LEU A 283 -15.13 -1.52 12.45
C LEU A 283 -15.86 -2.80 12.88
N GLU A 284 -16.22 -2.92 14.17
CA GLU A 284 -17.00 -4.02 14.73
C GLU A 284 -18.45 -4.07 14.23
N SER A 285 -18.97 -2.98 13.65
CA SER A 285 -20.34 -2.91 13.11
C SER A 285 -20.42 -2.83 11.58
N SER A 286 -19.28 -2.67 10.89
CA SER A 286 -19.20 -2.39 9.44
C SER A 286 -18.37 -3.43 8.68
N HIS A 287 -18.49 -4.70 9.05
CA HIS A 287 -17.74 -5.80 8.44
C HIS A 287 -17.86 -5.82 6.90
N GLY A 288 -16.75 -6.10 6.22
CA GLY A 288 -16.70 -6.30 4.76
C GLY A 288 -16.76 -5.04 3.90
N ARG A 289 -16.66 -3.82 4.47
CA ARG A 289 -16.57 -2.57 3.70
C ARG A 289 -15.17 -1.99 3.69
N ASP A 290 -14.59 -1.80 2.50
CA ASP A 290 -13.24 -1.22 2.34
C ASP A 290 -13.20 0.29 2.61
N GLN A 291 -14.30 1.00 2.39
CA GLN A 291 -14.43 2.42 2.73
C GLN A 291 -15.63 2.67 3.64
N ILE A 292 -15.40 3.34 4.76
CA ILE A 292 -16.41 3.63 5.78
C ILE A 292 -16.37 5.13 6.09
N ILE A 293 -17.35 5.88 5.59
CA ILE A 293 -17.56 7.28 5.95
C ILE A 293 -18.43 7.33 7.21
N THR A 294 -17.94 8.01 8.25
CA THR A 294 -18.61 8.08 9.56
C THR A 294 -19.33 9.41 9.77
N THR A 295 -20.16 9.50 10.81
CA THR A 295 -20.79 10.78 11.20
C THR A 295 -19.87 11.70 12.00
N LEU A 296 -18.70 11.23 12.42
CA LEU A 296 -17.77 11.96 13.28
C LEU A 296 -17.23 13.19 12.58
N ASP A 297 -17.10 14.28 13.33
CA ASP A 297 -16.46 15.52 12.90
C ASP A 297 -15.09 15.59 13.57
N PHE A 298 -14.02 15.44 12.79
CA PHE A 298 -12.69 15.30 13.36
C PHE A 298 -12.23 16.54 14.15
N GLU A 299 -12.50 17.75 13.67
CA GLU A 299 -12.02 18.97 14.34
C GLU A 299 -12.83 19.27 15.63
N LYS A 300 -14.11 18.85 15.70
CA LYS A 300 -14.88 18.86 16.96
C LYS A 300 -14.35 17.83 17.96
N GLN A 301 -14.09 16.59 17.50
CA GLN A 301 -13.48 15.54 18.32
C GLN A 301 -12.15 16.03 18.92
N ARG A 302 -11.24 16.53 18.08
CA ARG A 302 -9.93 17.07 18.49
C ARG A 302 -10.05 18.24 19.47
N THR A 303 -11.05 19.11 19.29
CA THR A 303 -11.31 20.23 20.20
C THR A 303 -11.77 19.75 21.59
N ILE A 304 -12.60 18.69 21.63
CA ILE A 304 -13.04 18.06 22.88
C ILE A 304 -11.88 17.32 23.55
N GLU A 305 -11.16 16.47 22.83
CA GLU A 305 -9.96 15.78 23.33
C GLU A 305 -8.94 16.77 23.96
N ARG A 306 -8.67 17.89 23.29
CA ARG A 306 -7.79 18.95 23.80
C ARG A 306 -8.32 19.60 25.09
N ARG A 307 -9.61 19.92 25.16
CA ARG A 307 -10.23 20.51 26.37
C ARG A 307 -10.21 19.53 27.54
N VAL A 308 -10.56 18.26 27.29
CA VAL A 308 -10.55 17.21 28.31
C VAL A 308 -9.12 16.91 28.79
N THR A 309 -8.15 16.82 27.89
CA THR A 309 -6.72 16.65 28.24
C THR A 309 -6.22 17.81 29.10
N GLY A 310 -6.56 19.06 28.74
CA GLY A 310 -6.21 20.23 29.54
C GLY A 310 -6.85 20.20 30.94
N TYR A 311 -8.14 19.87 31.03
CA TYR A 311 -8.84 19.75 32.31
C TYR A 311 -8.22 18.67 33.22
N ILE A 312 -7.93 17.48 32.68
CA ILE A 312 -7.25 16.41 33.41
C ILE A 312 -5.88 16.89 33.88
N ALA A 313 -5.09 17.53 33.01
CA ALA A 313 -3.77 18.03 33.38
C ALA A 313 -3.82 19.06 34.53
N SER A 314 -4.75 20.01 34.49
CA SER A 314 -4.97 20.99 35.58
C SER A 314 -5.49 20.36 36.87
N ASN A 315 -6.20 19.23 36.78
CA ASN A 315 -6.83 18.57 37.92
C ASN A 315 -6.11 17.30 38.40
N ARG A 316 -4.89 17.01 37.93
CA ARG A 316 -4.08 15.87 38.40
C ARG A 316 -3.90 15.85 39.91
N ASN A 317 -3.73 17.01 40.53
CA ASN A 317 -3.59 17.16 41.99
C ASN A 317 -4.88 16.80 42.78
N ARG A 318 -5.98 16.49 42.09
CA ARG A 318 -7.25 16.00 42.65
C ARG A 318 -7.55 14.54 42.27
N SER A 319 -6.54 13.79 41.80
CA SER A 319 -6.65 12.39 41.36
C SER A 319 -7.69 12.14 40.25
N ILE A 320 -7.96 13.14 39.41
CA ILE A 320 -8.80 12.98 38.22
C ILE A 320 -7.92 12.49 37.07
N GLU A 321 -8.01 11.20 36.75
CA GLU A 321 -7.16 10.54 35.75
C GLU A 321 -7.89 10.27 34.41
N ASN A 322 -9.21 10.10 34.45
CA ASN A 322 -10.01 9.67 33.31
C ASN A 322 -11.24 10.57 33.10
N ALA A 323 -11.66 10.72 31.84
CA ALA A 323 -12.92 11.38 31.49
C ALA A 323 -13.53 10.78 30.23
N ALA A 324 -14.86 10.72 30.19
CA ALA A 324 -15.66 10.19 29.09
C ALA A 324 -16.80 11.14 28.72
N GLN A 325 -17.04 11.35 27.42
CA GLN A 325 -18.22 12.09 26.92
C GLN A 325 -19.04 11.17 26.00
N ASN A 326 -20.38 11.20 26.16
CA ASN A 326 -21.27 10.25 25.49
C ASN A 326 -22.43 10.93 24.73
N ARG A 327 -23.05 10.14 23.84
CA ARG A 327 -24.04 10.42 22.78
C ARG A 327 -25.20 11.33 23.17
N ASN A 328 -25.62 12.19 22.24
CA ASN A 328 -26.84 12.99 22.37
C ASN A 328 -28.09 12.12 22.20
N LYS A 329 -28.92 12.02 23.24
CA LYS A 329 -30.10 11.13 23.29
C LYS A 329 -31.20 11.47 22.28
N ARG A 330 -31.28 12.70 21.75
CA ARG A 330 -32.42 13.13 20.88
C ARG A 330 -32.26 12.82 19.39
N SER A 331 -31.05 12.68 18.87
CA SER A 331 -30.81 12.51 17.42
C SER A 331 -30.23 11.16 17.03
N GLY A 332 -29.86 10.32 18.02
CA GLY A 332 -29.15 9.06 17.80
C GLY A 332 -27.73 9.23 17.22
N ARG A 333 -27.26 10.43 16.90
CA ARG A 333 -25.96 10.69 16.26
C ARG A 333 -24.83 10.77 17.29
N TRP A 334 -23.66 10.26 16.91
CA TRP A 334 -22.40 10.46 17.64
C TRP A 334 -21.82 11.82 17.29
N ASN A 335 -21.67 12.69 18.29
CA ASN A 335 -21.11 14.03 18.09
C ASN A 335 -19.61 14.11 18.44
N ALA A 336 -19.16 13.31 19.41
CA ALA A 336 -17.77 13.08 19.81
C ALA A 336 -17.74 11.91 20.81
N GLN A 337 -16.56 11.29 20.97
CA GLN A 337 -16.30 10.26 21.97
C GLN A 337 -14.84 10.40 22.43
N SER A 338 -14.58 11.25 23.42
CA SER A 338 -13.31 11.25 24.14
C SER A 338 -13.37 10.16 25.21
N ALA A 339 -12.47 9.19 25.14
CA ALA A 339 -12.08 8.36 26.28
C ALA A 339 -10.56 8.37 26.33
N LEU A 340 -10.00 9.10 27.28
CA LEU A 340 -8.56 9.18 27.49
C LEU A 340 -8.11 8.03 28.40
N ALA A 341 -8.00 6.83 27.85
CA ALA A 341 -7.20 5.78 28.47
C ALA A 341 -5.74 5.96 28.04
N ARG A 342 -5.00 6.85 28.73
CA ARG A 342 -3.56 6.99 28.55
C ARG A 342 -2.83 5.86 29.29
N LEU A 343 -2.89 4.66 28.73
CA LEU A 343 -2.01 3.56 29.10
C LEU A 343 -0.68 3.77 28.38
N ASP A 344 0.27 4.40 29.06
CA ASP A 344 1.68 4.35 28.63
C ASP A 344 2.13 2.88 28.67
N LEU A 345 2.52 2.35 27.51
CA LEU A 345 2.64 0.90 27.25
C LEU A 345 3.88 0.22 27.84
N GLU A 346 4.63 0.91 28.72
CA GLU A 346 5.85 0.40 29.38
C GLU A 346 5.68 0.09 30.88
N ALA A 347 4.53 0.38 31.50
CA ALA A 347 4.34 0.26 32.95
C ALA A 347 3.29 -0.79 33.38
N VAL A 348 3.12 -1.90 32.63
CA VAL A 348 2.24 -3.00 33.06
C VAL A 348 2.95 -3.92 34.06
N ARG A 349 3.14 -3.43 35.29
CA ARG A 349 3.31 -4.23 36.52
C ARG A 349 2.95 -3.36 37.74
N LEU A 350 1.98 -3.84 38.54
CA LEU A 350 1.50 -3.28 39.83
C LEU A 350 0.73 -1.94 39.65
N CYS A 351 -0.55 -1.76 39.98
CA CYS A 351 -1.26 -2.18 41.19
C CYS A 351 -2.79 -1.92 41.03
N PRO A 352 -3.71 -2.71 41.61
CA PRO A 352 -5.15 -2.45 41.54
C PRO A 352 -5.68 -1.77 42.82
N ARG A 353 -6.19 -0.52 42.75
CA ARG A 353 -7.20 -0.02 43.73
C ARG A 353 -7.92 1.27 43.32
N THR A 354 -9.22 1.29 43.67
CA THR A 354 -10.10 2.47 43.85
C THR A 354 -10.25 3.47 42.71
N SER A 355 -11.24 3.24 41.83
CA SER A 355 -11.87 4.30 41.04
C SER A 355 -13.08 4.91 41.79
N THR A 356 -12.93 6.12 42.32
CA THR A 356 -14.06 6.90 42.84
C THR A 356 -14.80 7.57 41.69
N ARG A 357 -16.06 7.15 41.46
CA ARG A 357 -16.94 7.76 40.45
C ARG A 357 -17.55 9.04 41.02
N ILE A 358 -17.22 10.19 40.43
CA ILE A 358 -17.85 11.48 40.74
C ILE A 358 -18.80 11.84 39.59
N ASP A 359 -20.11 11.68 39.82
CA ASP A 359 -21.13 12.28 38.96
C ASP A 359 -21.23 13.78 39.25
N SER A 360 -21.23 14.62 38.22
CA SER A 360 -21.49 16.05 38.34
C SER A 360 -22.61 16.49 37.40
N SER A 361 -23.81 16.61 37.96
CA SER A 361 -24.96 17.22 37.28
C SER A 361 -24.78 18.73 37.20
N VAL A 362 -24.39 19.24 36.03
CA VAL A 362 -24.47 20.67 35.70
C VAL A 362 -25.32 20.84 34.44
N ILE A 363 -26.57 21.24 34.64
CA ILE A 363 -27.43 22.08 33.79
C ILE A 363 -28.74 22.24 34.60
N ASP A 364 -28.88 23.38 35.28
CA ASP A 364 -30.17 23.92 35.72
C ASP A 364 -30.68 24.85 34.60
N PRO A 365 -31.88 24.59 34.08
CA PRO A 365 -32.67 25.65 33.49
C PRO A 365 -34.15 25.49 33.84
N GLY A 366 -34.61 26.08 34.95
CA GLY A 366 -36.01 26.54 35.01
C GLY A 366 -36.68 26.58 36.37
N ARG A 367 -36.43 27.62 37.17
CA ARG A 367 -37.45 28.09 38.11
C ARG A 367 -38.60 28.76 37.33
N ARG A 368 -39.84 28.45 37.74
CA ARG A 368 -41.16 29.09 37.41
C ARG A 368 -42.06 28.36 36.39
N ALA A 369 -42.72 27.31 36.88
CA ALA A 369 -44.15 27.05 36.67
C ALA A 369 -44.62 26.20 37.88
N ALA A 370 -45.06 26.82 38.98
CA ALA A 370 -46.43 27.25 39.24
C ALA A 370 -47.34 26.13 39.78
N GLN A 371 -48.10 26.47 40.83
CA GLN A 371 -49.39 25.89 41.22
C GLN A 371 -49.44 24.54 41.98
N PHE A 372 -49.35 24.67 43.32
CA PHE A 372 -50.35 24.15 44.28
C PHE A 372 -51.59 23.44 43.67
N ARG A 373 -51.80 22.15 43.97
CA ARG A 373 -52.89 21.63 44.87
C ARG A 373 -53.04 20.09 44.90
N ARG A 374 -53.26 19.58 46.12
CA ARG A 374 -54.12 18.44 46.55
C ARG A 374 -53.91 17.02 45.99
N ILE A 375 -53.35 16.17 46.86
CA ILE A 375 -54.01 15.02 47.52
C ILE A 375 -55.34 14.54 46.90
N GLN A 376 -55.33 13.31 46.37
CA GLN A 376 -56.30 12.21 46.65
C GLN A 376 -55.72 10.89 46.13
N SER A 377 -55.32 9.98 47.01
CA SER A 377 -56.05 8.74 47.42
C SER A 377 -55.80 7.53 46.50
N GLY A 378 -55.22 6.45 47.04
CA GLY A 378 -55.02 5.19 46.32
C GLY A 378 -54.15 4.18 47.06
N LYS A 379 -54.75 3.36 47.93
CA LYS A 379 -54.09 2.30 48.71
C LYS A 379 -53.37 1.29 47.79
N PHE A 380 -52.18 0.83 48.18
CA PHE A 380 -51.90 -0.62 48.24
C PHE A 380 -50.83 -0.94 49.30
N ARG A 381 -51.00 -2.06 50.02
CA ARG A 381 -50.21 -2.46 51.19
C ARG A 381 -49.88 -3.95 51.11
N SER A 382 -48.59 -4.31 51.16
CA SER A 382 -48.06 -5.58 51.70
C SER A 382 -46.52 -5.51 51.70
N ARG A 383 -45.81 -5.57 52.85
CA ARG A 383 -45.40 -6.79 53.60
C ARG A 383 -44.61 -7.74 52.67
N ILE A 384 -43.31 -8.02 52.80
CA ILE A 384 -42.50 -8.60 53.91
C ILE A 384 -41.00 -8.53 53.46
N SER A 385 -39.92 -8.42 54.26
CA SER A 385 -39.66 -8.17 55.70
C SER A 385 -38.18 -7.70 55.88
N TRP A 386 -37.57 -7.82 57.07
CA TRP A 386 -36.13 -7.65 57.39
C TRP A 386 -35.68 -8.69 58.43
N ALA A 387 -34.35 -8.79 58.68
CA ALA A 387 -33.58 -9.64 59.63
C ALA A 387 -32.93 -10.91 59.01
N ASP A 388 -31.73 -11.39 59.39
CA ASP A 388 -30.76 -10.95 60.43
C ASP A 388 -29.28 -11.25 59.98
N PRO A 389 -28.21 -10.67 60.57
CA PRO A 389 -26.82 -10.84 60.11
C PRO A 389 -25.94 -11.72 61.01
N ARG A 390 -24.67 -11.93 60.57
CA ARG A 390 -23.44 -12.43 61.26
C ARG A 390 -22.97 -13.86 60.90
N VAL A 391 -21.83 -13.95 60.19
CA VAL A 391 -20.63 -14.79 60.49
C VAL A 391 -19.43 -14.08 59.85
N ARG A 392 -18.61 -13.35 60.63
CA ARG A 392 -17.26 -13.70 61.16
C ARG A 392 -16.17 -14.05 60.14
N CYS A 393 -15.03 -13.37 60.30
CA CYS A 393 -13.78 -13.58 59.55
C CYS A 393 -13.11 -14.94 59.85
N SER A 394 -12.39 -15.46 58.86
CA SER A 394 -11.17 -16.24 59.08
C SER A 394 -10.07 -15.75 58.13
N ARG A 395 -8.89 -15.44 58.69
CA ARG A 395 -7.65 -15.23 57.92
C ARG A 395 -7.07 -16.59 57.56
N ALA A 396 -6.48 -16.71 56.38
CA ALA A 396 -5.48 -17.75 56.08
C ALA A 396 -4.31 -17.10 55.32
N GLN A 397 -3.08 -17.34 55.79
CA GLN A 397 -1.84 -16.91 55.14
C GLN A 397 -1.10 -18.14 54.60
N SER A 398 -0.64 -18.07 53.35
CA SER A 398 0.43 -18.90 52.77
C SER A 398 0.81 -18.24 51.43
N GLN A 399 1.88 -17.44 51.33
CA GLN A 399 3.29 -17.82 51.16
C GLN A 399 3.62 -18.61 49.86
N CYS A 400 4.44 -17.95 49.03
CA CYS A 400 5.43 -18.48 48.05
C CYS A 400 4.88 -19.28 46.84
N ALA A 401 5.42 -19.15 45.63
CA ALA A 401 6.82 -18.91 45.27
C ALA A 401 7.00 -18.21 43.90
N CYS A 402 8.16 -17.58 43.70
CA CYS A 402 8.63 -17.13 42.40
C CYS A 402 9.30 -18.27 41.62
N ARG A 403 9.07 -18.31 40.30
CA ARG A 403 10.01 -18.76 39.26
C ARG A 403 9.80 -17.93 38.01
#